data_AF-A0A0K6FVG3-F1
#
_entry.id   AF-A0A0K6FVG3-F1
#
_cell.length_a   1.000
_cell.length_b   1.000
_cell.length_c   1.000
_cell.angle_alpha   90.00
_cell.angle_beta   90.00
_cell.angle_gamma   90.00
#
_symmetry.space_group_name_H-M   'P 1'
#
loop_
_entity.id
_entity.type
_entity.pdbx_description
1 polymer ?
#
loop_
_entity_poly.entity_id
_entity_poly.type
_entity_poly.pdbx_seq_one_letter_code
_entity_poly.pdbx_strand_id
1 'polypeptide(L)'
;MIFPRAVLSIFTLSLSLGALANSSMRIELERRQDVSSMAAVFSNAQSKIDGLIPADAQPINDPELALTTMSQVFDFTNIVTAAMDTFKEGDENLLTDWDGNKLDDTQMAEKVVQLWQSVGRAASLVKESGSGSVATMIQVTALNIELCADDISRIAQGVAKLPNVLEASKTNQELMTRIVESMLGPEFDLY
;
A
#
# COMPACT_ATOMS: atom_id res chain seq x y z
N MET A 1 -0.18 5.49 22.28
CA MET A 1 1.00 4.63 22.07
C MET A 1 0.72 3.24 22.60
N ILE A 2 0.14 2.34 21.80
CA ILE A 2 0.17 0.88 22.05
C ILE A 2 0.10 0.17 20.69
N PHE A 3 1.25 -0.02 20.05
CA PHE A 3 1.48 -1.16 19.15
C PHE A 3 2.79 -1.85 19.57
N PRO A 4 2.82 -2.62 20.69
CA PRO A 4 3.94 -3.49 20.97
C PRO A 4 3.46 -4.94 20.85
N ARG A 5 3.75 -5.60 19.71
CA ARG A 5 4.05 -7.07 19.64
C ARG A 5 4.19 -7.71 18.25
N ALA A 6 4.16 -6.96 17.15
CA ALA A 6 4.46 -7.55 15.82
C ALA A 6 5.96 -7.66 15.48
N VAL A 7 6.86 -7.14 16.32
CA VAL A 7 8.30 -6.99 15.99
C VAL A 7 9.09 -8.31 16.07
N LEU A 8 8.58 -9.37 16.70
CA LEU A 8 9.40 -10.55 17.03
C LEU A 8 9.26 -11.76 16.09
N SER A 9 8.37 -11.74 15.10
CA SER A 9 8.16 -12.91 14.21
C SER A 9 8.72 -12.75 12.79
N ILE A 10 9.16 -11.54 12.40
CA ILE A 10 9.62 -11.26 11.03
C ILE A 10 11.08 -11.72 10.82
N PHE A 11 11.87 -11.87 11.89
CA PHE A 11 13.29 -12.22 11.78
C PHE A 11 13.58 -13.68 11.40
N THR A 12 12.60 -14.59 11.42
CA THR A 12 12.81 -16.01 11.10
C THR A 12 12.44 -16.40 9.66
N LEU A 13 11.86 -15.49 8.86
CA LEU A 13 11.52 -15.75 7.45
C LEU A 13 12.61 -15.29 6.46
N SER A 14 13.73 -14.78 6.97
CA SER A 14 14.81 -14.16 6.19
C SER A 14 15.67 -15.14 5.36
N LEU A 15 15.48 -16.46 5.48
CA LEU A 15 16.33 -17.45 4.81
C LEU A 15 15.72 -18.16 3.60
N SER A 16 14.44 -17.96 3.28
CA SER A 16 13.79 -18.64 2.13
C SER A 16 13.32 -17.73 1.00
N LEU A 17 13.46 -16.40 1.10
CA LEU A 17 13.13 -15.46 0.00
C LEU A 17 14.23 -15.35 -1.09
N GLY A 18 15.41 -15.94 -0.88
CA GLY A 18 16.56 -15.80 -1.79
C GLY A 18 16.43 -16.52 -3.15
N ALA A 19 15.45 -17.41 -3.33
CA ALA A 19 15.35 -18.23 -4.55
C ALA A 19 14.35 -17.70 -5.61
N LEU A 20 13.48 -16.74 -5.25
CA LEU A 20 12.54 -16.10 -6.19
C LEU A 20 13.00 -14.70 -6.65
N ALA A 21 14.10 -14.19 -6.09
CA ALA A 21 14.60 -12.84 -6.35
C ALA A 21 15.36 -12.68 -7.68
N ASN A 22 15.79 -13.78 -8.33
CA ASN A 22 16.76 -13.68 -9.43
C ASN A 22 16.14 -13.44 -10.81
N SER A 23 14.85 -13.74 -10.99
CA SER A 23 14.11 -13.40 -12.24
C SER A 23 13.44 -12.04 -12.15
N SER A 24 12.98 -11.63 -10.95
CA SER A 24 12.38 -10.32 -10.70
C SER A 24 13.41 -9.20 -10.74
N MET A 25 14.65 -9.39 -10.28
CA MET A 25 15.68 -8.34 -10.30
C MET A 25 16.00 -7.77 -11.69
N ARG A 26 15.84 -8.58 -12.75
CA ARG A 26 16.13 -8.14 -14.13
C ARG A 26 14.98 -7.32 -14.72
N ILE A 27 13.74 -7.61 -14.34
CA ILE A 27 12.55 -6.78 -14.62
C ILE A 27 12.57 -5.52 -13.74
N GLU A 28 13.06 -5.63 -12.51
CA GLU A 28 13.20 -4.54 -11.54
C GLU A 28 14.24 -3.49 -11.97
N LEU A 29 15.20 -3.85 -12.82
CA LEU A 29 16.20 -2.93 -13.37
C LEU A 29 15.69 -2.16 -14.60
N GLU A 30 14.85 -2.78 -15.43
CA GLU A 30 14.16 -2.07 -16.54
C GLU A 30 13.03 -1.16 -16.02
N ARG A 31 12.40 -1.52 -14.89
CA ARG A 31 11.38 -0.69 -14.21
C ARG A 31 11.94 0.59 -13.56
N ARG A 32 13.24 0.66 -13.29
CA ARG A 32 13.91 1.85 -12.73
C ARG A 32 14.02 3.02 -13.71
N GLN A 33 13.67 2.85 -14.98
CA GLN A 33 13.61 3.97 -15.94
C GLN A 33 12.36 4.85 -15.79
N ASP A 34 11.37 4.47 -14.96
CA ASP A 34 10.05 5.13 -14.90
C ASP A 34 9.67 5.66 -13.49
N VAL A 35 10.65 5.75 -12.58
CA VAL A 35 10.49 6.34 -11.23
C VAL A 35 10.97 7.79 -11.27
N SER A 36 10.35 8.62 -12.10
CA SER A 36 10.74 10.02 -12.28
C SER A 36 10.22 10.95 -11.18
N SER A 37 9.19 10.52 -10.43
CA SER A 37 8.52 11.32 -9.41
C SER A 37 7.66 10.49 -8.44
N MET A 38 7.33 11.08 -7.30
CA MET A 38 6.34 10.53 -6.36
C MET A 38 4.96 10.46 -7.03
N ALA A 39 4.54 11.51 -7.74
CA ALA A 39 3.26 11.52 -8.46
C ALA A 39 3.12 10.33 -9.41
N ALA A 40 4.20 9.98 -10.11
CA ALA A 40 4.21 8.89 -11.05
C ALA A 40 4.03 7.53 -10.38
N VAL A 41 4.74 7.31 -9.26
CA VAL A 41 4.66 6.07 -8.48
C VAL A 41 3.23 5.84 -7.99
N PHE A 42 2.60 6.88 -7.43
CA PHE A 42 1.25 6.77 -6.88
C PHE A 42 0.20 6.49 -7.96
N SER A 43 0.22 7.23 -9.07
CA SER A 43 -0.70 7.00 -10.18
C SER A 43 -0.52 5.63 -10.83
N ASN A 44 0.72 5.14 -10.95
CA ASN A 44 0.98 3.79 -11.47
C ASN A 44 0.37 2.71 -10.58
N ALA A 45 0.63 2.80 -9.27
CA ALA A 45 0.13 1.84 -8.31
C ALA A 45 -1.41 1.85 -8.25
N GLN A 46 -2.01 3.04 -8.21
CA GLN A 46 -3.46 3.20 -8.21
C GLN A 46 -4.09 2.62 -9.48
N SER A 47 -3.57 2.95 -10.66
CA SER A 47 -4.05 2.40 -11.93
C SER A 47 -3.97 0.87 -11.98
N LYS A 48 -2.88 0.29 -11.46
CA LYS A 48 -2.72 -1.17 -11.40
C LYS A 48 -3.72 -1.82 -10.43
N ILE A 49 -3.93 -1.24 -9.25
CA ILE A 49 -4.92 -1.75 -8.28
C ILE A 49 -6.34 -1.65 -8.86
N ASP A 50 -6.69 -0.53 -9.48
CA ASP A 50 -8.01 -0.36 -10.09
C ASP A 50 -8.22 -1.31 -11.28
N GLY A 51 -7.15 -1.63 -12.03
CA GLY A 51 -7.17 -2.65 -13.07
C GLY A 51 -7.42 -4.07 -12.55
N LEU A 52 -7.08 -4.35 -11.28
CA LEU A 52 -7.42 -5.62 -10.62
C LEU A 52 -8.88 -5.66 -10.15
N ILE A 53 -9.52 -4.50 -9.97
CA ILE A 53 -10.80 -4.38 -9.28
C ILE A 53 -11.79 -3.60 -10.15
N PRO A 54 -12.57 -4.28 -11.01
CA PRO A 54 -13.63 -3.67 -11.80
C PRO A 54 -14.56 -2.81 -10.94
N ALA A 55 -15.06 -1.68 -11.44
CA ALA A 55 -15.88 -0.74 -10.67
C ALA A 55 -17.10 -1.40 -9.97
N ASP A 56 -17.63 -2.45 -10.57
CA ASP A 56 -18.78 -3.26 -10.16
C ASP A 56 -18.41 -4.60 -9.48
N ALA A 57 -17.14 -4.74 -9.06
CA ALA A 57 -16.64 -5.94 -8.40
C ALA A 57 -17.51 -6.35 -7.21
N GLN A 58 -17.92 -7.61 -7.21
CA GLN A 58 -18.62 -8.25 -6.11
C GLN A 58 -17.63 -8.70 -5.02
N PRO A 59 -18.06 -8.89 -3.76
CA PRO A 59 -17.24 -9.48 -2.72
C PRO A 59 -16.57 -10.79 -3.17
N ILE A 60 -15.29 -10.94 -2.83
CA ILE A 60 -14.45 -12.10 -3.17
C ILE A 60 -14.42 -13.03 -1.96
N ASN A 61 -15.28 -14.05 -2.00
CA ASN A 61 -15.42 -15.03 -0.93
C ASN A 61 -14.52 -16.25 -1.12
N ASP A 62 -14.02 -16.47 -2.34
CA ASP A 62 -13.06 -17.53 -2.63
C ASP A 62 -11.69 -17.20 -2.01
N PRO A 63 -11.16 -18.02 -1.09
CA PRO A 63 -9.92 -17.71 -0.38
C PRO A 63 -8.67 -17.62 -1.27
N GLU A 64 -8.60 -18.41 -2.35
CA GLU A 64 -7.44 -18.41 -3.25
C GLU A 64 -7.41 -17.16 -4.13
N LEU A 65 -8.57 -16.77 -4.66
CA LEU A 65 -8.72 -15.52 -5.41
C LEU A 65 -8.51 -14.31 -4.50
N ALA A 66 -9.07 -14.31 -3.29
CA ALA A 66 -8.87 -13.25 -2.29
C ALA A 66 -7.38 -13.07 -1.94
N LEU A 67 -6.67 -14.19 -1.72
CA LEU A 67 -5.24 -14.17 -1.45
C LEU A 67 -4.44 -13.64 -2.65
N THR A 68 -4.78 -14.07 -3.86
CA THR A 68 -4.13 -13.60 -5.08
C THR A 68 -4.32 -12.10 -5.26
N THR A 69 -5.55 -11.60 -5.10
CA THR A 69 -5.86 -10.16 -5.19
C THR A 69 -5.06 -9.37 -4.15
N MET A 70 -5.10 -9.78 -2.87
CA MET A 70 -4.35 -9.06 -1.83
C MET A 70 -2.84 -9.18 -1.96
N SER A 71 -2.32 -10.29 -2.50
CA SER A 71 -0.90 -10.44 -2.80
C SER A 71 -0.44 -9.41 -3.83
N GLN A 72 -1.22 -9.19 -4.89
CA GLN A 72 -0.87 -8.19 -5.90
C GLN A 72 -1.00 -6.76 -5.38
N VAL A 73 -2.02 -6.47 -4.57
CA VAL A 73 -2.17 -5.18 -3.90
C VAL A 73 -0.99 -4.92 -2.98
N PHE A 74 -0.59 -5.91 -2.19
CA PHE A 74 0.61 -5.86 -1.37
C PHE A 74 1.85 -5.55 -2.21
N ASP A 75 2.09 -6.27 -3.31
CA ASP A 75 3.24 -6.04 -4.19
C ASP A 75 3.29 -4.58 -4.67
N PHE A 76 2.15 -4.00 -5.06
CA PHE A 76 2.08 -2.60 -5.47
C PHE A 76 2.36 -1.64 -4.33
N THR A 77 1.81 -1.87 -3.13
CA THR A 77 2.13 -1.02 -1.97
C THR A 77 3.61 -1.13 -1.57
N ASN A 78 4.21 -2.31 -1.70
CA ASN A 78 5.61 -2.53 -1.39
C ASN A 78 6.53 -1.80 -2.37
N ILE A 79 6.16 -1.78 -3.66
CA ILE A 79 6.85 -0.97 -4.68
C ILE A 79 6.73 0.53 -4.38
N VAL A 80 5.56 0.99 -3.94
CA VAL A 80 5.37 2.40 -3.55
C VAL A 80 6.30 2.76 -2.39
N THR A 81 6.28 1.99 -1.30
CA THR A 81 7.15 2.22 -0.14
C THR A 81 8.63 2.17 -0.54
N ALA A 82 9.06 1.17 -1.30
CA ALA A 82 10.44 1.08 -1.77
C ALA A 82 10.86 2.24 -2.69
N ALA A 83 9.92 2.80 -3.48
CA ALA A 83 10.20 3.97 -4.30
C ALA A 83 10.31 5.24 -3.45
N MET A 84 9.49 5.37 -2.40
CA MET A 84 9.53 6.50 -1.47
C MET A 84 10.87 6.64 -0.75
N ASP A 85 11.52 5.53 -0.44
CA ASP A 85 12.89 5.49 0.10
C ASP A 85 13.94 6.12 -0.85
N THR A 86 13.66 6.16 -2.15
CA THR A 86 14.61 6.69 -3.15
C THR A 86 14.52 8.21 -3.29
N PHE A 87 13.38 8.80 -2.95
CA PHE A 87 13.15 10.23 -3.07
C PHE A 87 13.68 11.00 -1.86
N LYS A 88 14.06 12.25 -2.10
CA LYS A 88 14.55 13.18 -1.09
C LYS A 88 13.74 14.46 -1.08
N GLU A 89 13.71 15.09 0.09
CA GLU A 89 13.18 16.44 0.22
C GLU A 89 13.95 17.39 -0.71
N GLY A 90 13.22 18.20 -1.48
CA GLY A 90 13.81 19.15 -2.42
C GLY A 90 14.09 18.61 -3.83
N ASP A 91 13.75 17.34 -4.12
CA ASP A 91 13.82 16.81 -5.48
C ASP A 91 12.90 17.59 -6.44
N GLU A 92 13.47 18.20 -7.48
CA GLU A 92 12.76 19.15 -8.37
C GLU A 92 11.58 18.54 -9.13
N ASN A 93 11.64 17.22 -9.35
CA ASN A 93 10.64 16.45 -10.09
C ASN A 93 9.68 15.66 -9.18
N LEU A 94 9.78 15.82 -7.86
CA LEU A 94 9.01 15.02 -6.91
C LEU A 94 7.51 15.03 -7.20
N LEU A 95 6.98 16.19 -7.61
CA LEU A 95 5.56 16.43 -7.86
C LEU A 95 5.22 16.48 -9.35
N THR A 96 6.05 15.93 -10.24
CA THR A 96 5.78 15.96 -11.69
C THR A 96 5.00 14.71 -12.10
N ASP A 97 3.86 14.83 -12.78
CA ASP A 97 3.09 13.67 -13.25
C ASP A 97 3.72 12.98 -14.49
N TRP A 98 3.04 11.93 -14.99
CA TRP A 98 3.46 11.17 -16.17
C TRP A 98 3.48 12.00 -17.45
N ASP A 99 2.63 13.02 -17.52
CA ASP A 99 2.52 13.94 -18.65
C ASP A 99 3.55 15.08 -18.57
N GLY A 100 4.39 15.10 -17.52
CA GLY A 100 5.39 16.12 -17.28
C GLY A 100 4.86 17.39 -16.62
N ASN A 101 3.60 17.40 -16.15
CA ASN A 101 3.01 18.53 -15.48
C ASN A 101 3.45 18.58 -14.02
N LYS A 102 3.90 19.75 -13.56
CA LYS A 102 4.12 19.99 -12.13
C LYS A 102 2.78 20.11 -11.42
N LEU A 103 2.61 19.27 -10.40
CA LEU A 103 1.47 19.30 -9.51
C LEU A 103 1.76 20.20 -8.31
N ASP A 104 0.72 20.84 -7.81
CA ASP A 104 0.77 21.42 -6.47
C ASP A 104 0.54 20.35 -5.38
N ASP A 105 0.71 20.75 -4.11
CA ASP A 105 0.54 19.84 -2.97
C ASP A 105 -0.88 19.26 -2.89
N THR A 106 -1.90 20.01 -3.32
CA THR A 106 -3.30 19.57 -3.28
C THR A 106 -3.55 18.48 -4.32
N GLN A 107 -3.08 18.69 -5.54
CA GLN A 107 -3.15 17.71 -6.62
C GLN A 107 -2.35 16.44 -6.31
N MET A 108 -1.19 16.58 -5.66
CA MET A 108 -0.44 15.40 -5.20
C MET A 108 -1.18 14.68 -4.07
N ALA A 109 -1.76 15.42 -3.11
CA ALA A 109 -2.59 14.83 -2.06
C ALA A 109 -3.77 14.03 -2.62
N GLU A 110 -4.42 14.50 -3.68
CA GLU A 110 -5.47 13.74 -4.37
C GLU A 110 -4.97 12.38 -4.86
N LYS A 111 -3.77 12.31 -5.44
CA LYS A 111 -3.17 11.04 -5.88
C LYS A 111 -2.87 10.10 -4.71
N VAL A 112 -2.39 10.64 -3.60
CA VAL A 112 -2.16 9.88 -2.35
C VAL A 112 -3.47 9.28 -1.85
N VAL A 113 -4.51 10.12 -1.72
CA VAL A 113 -5.83 9.71 -1.24
C VAL A 113 -6.47 8.68 -2.17
N GLN A 114 -6.37 8.86 -3.50
CA GLN A 114 -6.90 7.90 -4.47
C GLN A 114 -6.24 6.53 -4.35
N LEU A 115 -4.91 6.46 -4.27
CA LEU A 115 -4.20 5.20 -4.06
C LEU A 115 -4.70 4.50 -2.79
N TRP A 116 -4.77 5.24 -1.69
CA TRP A 116 -5.26 4.73 -0.42
C TRP A 116 -6.70 4.22 -0.50
N GLN A 117 -7.60 4.93 -1.19
CA GLN A 117 -8.96 4.47 -1.41
C GLN A 117 -9.02 3.17 -2.22
N SER A 118 -8.21 3.05 -3.29
CA SER A 118 -8.10 1.83 -4.09
C SER A 118 -7.62 0.64 -3.25
N VAL A 119 -6.63 0.85 -2.37
CA VAL A 119 -6.16 -0.21 -1.46
C VAL A 119 -7.25 -0.60 -0.44
N GLY A 120 -7.92 0.37 0.19
CA GLY A 120 -9.00 0.10 1.14
C GLY A 120 -10.19 -0.62 0.51
N ARG A 121 -10.50 -0.29 -0.75
CA ARG A 121 -11.50 -0.98 -1.57
C ARG A 121 -11.11 -2.44 -1.83
N ALA A 122 -9.85 -2.71 -2.15
CA ALA A 122 -9.34 -4.06 -2.33
C ALA A 122 -9.52 -4.91 -1.06
N ALA A 123 -9.09 -4.39 0.09
CA ALA A 123 -9.25 -5.06 1.37
C ALA A 123 -10.73 -5.33 1.69
N SER A 124 -11.60 -4.36 1.39
CA SER A 124 -13.05 -4.49 1.65
C SER A 124 -13.70 -5.59 0.83
N LEU A 125 -13.24 -5.84 -0.40
CA LEU A 125 -13.80 -6.88 -1.26
C LEU A 125 -13.46 -8.28 -0.77
N VAL A 126 -12.29 -8.47 -0.17
CA VAL A 126 -11.85 -9.80 0.28
C VAL A 126 -12.26 -10.12 1.71
N LYS A 127 -12.87 -9.18 2.45
CA LYS A 127 -13.17 -9.29 3.89
C LYS A 127 -13.99 -10.54 4.25
N GLU A 128 -14.84 -11.02 3.35
CA GLU A 128 -15.74 -12.16 3.55
C GLU A 128 -15.08 -13.52 3.23
N SER A 129 -13.82 -13.53 2.76
CA SER A 129 -13.08 -14.77 2.50
C SER A 129 -12.74 -15.59 3.76
N GLY A 130 -12.73 -14.97 4.94
CA GLY A 130 -12.46 -15.63 6.22
C GLY A 130 -11.07 -16.28 6.33
N SER A 131 -10.11 -15.88 5.49
CA SER A 131 -8.79 -16.51 5.40
C SER A 131 -7.76 -15.78 6.24
N GLY A 132 -7.09 -16.50 7.15
CA GLY A 132 -5.99 -15.95 7.97
C GLY A 132 -4.80 -15.46 7.14
N SER A 133 -4.52 -16.10 6.00
CA SER A 133 -3.49 -15.64 5.07
C SER A 133 -3.88 -14.30 4.43
N VAL A 134 -5.14 -14.13 4.05
CA VAL A 134 -5.66 -12.86 3.51
C VAL A 134 -5.61 -11.77 4.58
N ALA A 135 -6.01 -12.08 5.81
CA ALA A 135 -5.91 -11.16 6.94
C ALA A 135 -4.46 -10.70 7.18
N THR A 136 -3.49 -11.61 7.09
CA THR A 136 -2.06 -11.27 7.19
C THR A 136 -1.65 -10.31 6.08
N MET A 137 -2.06 -10.56 4.84
CA MET A 137 -1.75 -9.65 3.72
C MET A 137 -2.35 -8.26 3.92
N ILE A 138 -3.57 -8.16 4.46
CA ILE A 138 -4.20 -6.88 4.79
C ILE A 138 -3.42 -6.14 5.88
N GLN A 139 -2.98 -6.83 6.94
CA GLN A 139 -2.16 -6.23 8.00
C GLN A 139 -0.83 -5.68 7.46
N VAL A 140 -0.13 -6.45 6.63
CA VAL A 140 1.15 -6.00 6.05
C VAL A 140 0.92 -4.83 5.07
N THR A 141 -0.18 -4.85 4.32
CA THR A 141 -0.57 -3.74 3.45
C THR A 141 -0.86 -2.47 4.26
N ALA A 142 -1.52 -2.59 5.42
CA ALA A 142 -1.75 -1.48 6.34
C ALA A 142 -0.44 -0.85 6.84
N LEU A 143 0.54 -1.69 7.18
CA LEU A 143 1.87 -1.24 7.58
C LEU A 143 2.57 -0.48 6.44
N ASN A 144 2.48 -0.95 5.20
CA ASN A 144 3.05 -0.24 4.05
C ASN A 144 2.42 1.15 3.85
N ILE A 145 1.12 1.30 4.10
CA ILE A 145 0.45 2.61 4.07
C ILE A 145 1.00 3.53 5.15
N GLU A 146 1.20 3.02 6.37
CA GLU A 146 1.76 3.79 7.49
C GLU A 146 3.19 4.26 7.18
N LEU A 147 4.07 3.34 6.74
CA LEU A 147 5.43 3.67 6.34
C LEU A 147 5.46 4.69 5.20
N CYS A 148 4.57 4.53 4.21
CA CYS A 148 4.44 5.47 3.12
C CYS A 148 3.99 6.85 3.60
N ALA A 149 3.04 6.94 4.55
CA ALA A 149 2.62 8.22 5.13
C ALA A 149 3.76 8.95 5.87
N ASP A 150 4.60 8.19 6.57
CA ASP A 150 5.81 8.71 7.21
C ASP A 150 6.82 9.22 6.17
N ASP A 151 7.01 8.49 5.07
CA ASP A 151 7.86 8.93 3.98
C ASP A 151 7.35 10.20 3.28
N ILE A 152 6.04 10.30 3.04
CA ILE A 152 5.43 11.53 2.50
C ILE A 152 5.71 12.70 3.44
N SER A 153 5.61 12.47 4.76
CA SER A 153 5.93 13.48 5.77
C SER A 153 7.39 13.91 5.73
N ARG A 154 8.30 13.01 5.35
CA ARG A 154 9.73 13.30 5.18
C ARG A 154 10.01 14.09 3.90
N ILE A 155 9.44 13.70 2.76
CA ILE A 155 9.86 14.23 1.44
C ILE A 155 8.96 15.30 0.87
N ALA A 156 7.68 15.33 1.26
CA ALA A 156 6.64 16.21 0.74
C ALA A 156 5.76 16.76 1.87
N GLN A 157 6.38 17.51 2.80
CA GLN A 157 5.71 18.03 4.01
C GLN A 157 4.44 18.83 3.72
N GLY A 158 4.38 19.55 2.60
CA GLY A 158 3.20 20.30 2.18
C GLY A 158 2.00 19.38 1.95
N VAL A 159 2.21 18.28 1.22
CA VAL A 159 1.24 17.20 0.99
C VAL A 159 0.82 16.53 2.30
N ALA A 160 1.80 16.15 3.14
CA ALA A 160 1.55 15.41 4.38
C ALA A 160 0.66 16.15 5.39
N LYS A 161 0.72 17.49 5.40
CA LYS A 161 -0.05 18.34 6.33
C LYS A 161 -1.49 18.56 5.88
N LEU A 162 -1.85 18.16 4.66
CA LEU A 162 -3.19 18.37 4.16
C LEU A 162 -4.19 17.46 4.88
N PRO A 163 -5.33 17.99 5.37
CA PRO A 163 -6.28 17.23 6.17
C PRO A 163 -6.80 15.96 5.49
N ASN A 164 -7.04 16.00 4.18
CA ASN A 164 -7.50 14.85 3.40
C ASN A 164 -6.50 13.69 3.41
N VAL A 165 -5.19 13.97 3.42
CA VAL A 165 -4.14 12.96 3.53
C VAL A 165 -4.17 12.33 4.93
N LEU A 166 -4.18 13.14 5.98
CA LEU A 166 -4.24 12.64 7.36
C LEU A 166 -5.49 11.79 7.61
N GLU A 167 -6.66 12.25 7.13
CA GLU A 167 -7.93 11.54 7.27
C GLU A 167 -7.95 10.23 6.48
N ALA A 168 -7.43 10.21 5.26
CA ALA A 168 -7.43 9.01 4.43
C ALA A 168 -6.50 7.92 4.98
N SER A 169 -5.32 8.29 5.49
CA SER A 169 -4.42 7.34 6.18
C SER A 169 -5.10 6.73 7.40
N LYS A 170 -5.67 7.56 8.27
CA LYS A 170 -6.41 7.11 9.46
C LYS A 170 -7.59 6.21 9.11
N THR A 171 -8.38 6.61 8.12
CA THR A 171 -9.56 5.85 7.67
C THR A 171 -9.15 4.46 7.18
N ASN A 172 -8.04 4.36 6.43
CA ASN A 172 -7.54 3.06 5.97
C ASN A 172 -7.03 2.18 7.10
N GLN A 173 -6.29 2.75 8.07
CA GLN A 173 -5.83 1.99 9.24
C GLN A 173 -7.02 1.42 10.02
N GLU A 174 -8.05 2.24 10.29
CA GLU A 174 -9.27 1.79 10.98
C GLU A 174 -10.03 0.73 10.17
N LEU A 175 -10.15 0.92 8.86
CA LEU A 175 -10.82 -0.01 7.95
C LEU A 175 -10.13 -1.38 7.94
N MET A 176 -8.82 -1.40 7.72
CA MET A 176 -8.05 -2.64 7.63
C MET A 176 -8.02 -3.39 8.96
N THR A 177 -7.91 -2.66 10.08
CA THR A 177 -7.99 -3.25 11.42
C THR A 177 -9.33 -3.97 11.62
N ARG A 178 -10.45 -3.29 11.33
CA ARG A 178 -11.79 -3.90 11.46
C ARG A 178 -12.00 -5.09 10.53
N ILE A 179 -11.47 -5.05 9.31
CA ILE A 179 -11.56 -6.18 8.38
C ILE A 179 -10.82 -7.39 8.95
N VAL A 180 -9.60 -7.19 9.43
CA VAL A 180 -8.79 -8.27 10.00
C VAL A 180 -9.45 -8.88 11.24
N GLU A 181 -9.95 -8.03 12.15
CA GLU A 181 -10.74 -8.48 13.31
C GLU A 181 -11.95 -9.32 12.87
N SER A 182 -12.67 -8.88 11.84
CA SER A 182 -13.83 -9.61 11.31
C SER A 182 -13.48 -10.95 10.66
N MET A 183 -12.30 -11.05 10.04
CA MET A 183 -11.82 -12.26 9.37
C MET A 183 -11.32 -13.32 10.34
N LEU A 184 -10.66 -12.90 11.40
CA LEU A 184 -10.05 -13.79 12.39
C LEU A 184 -11.02 -14.19 13.51
N GLY A 185 -12.17 -13.51 13.60
CA GLY A 185 -13.18 -13.72 14.63
C GLY A 185 -12.76 -13.16 15.99
N PRO A 186 -13.67 -13.19 16.99
CA PRO A 186 -13.43 -12.65 18.33
C PRO A 186 -12.36 -13.41 19.14
N GLU A 187 -11.75 -14.47 18.60
CA GLU A 187 -10.74 -15.28 19.30
C GLU A 187 -9.33 -14.63 19.30
N PHE A 188 -9.16 -13.48 18.64
CA PHE A 188 -7.95 -12.66 18.72
C PHE A 188 -8.09 -11.40 19.59
N ASP A 189 -9.13 -11.31 20.43
CA ASP A 189 -9.15 -10.42 21.60
C ASP A 189 -8.22 -10.97 22.69
N LEU A 190 -6.90 -10.89 22.47
CA LEU A 190 -5.91 -11.17 23.51
C LEU A 190 -5.58 -9.88 24.27
N TYR A 191 -6.22 -9.75 25.43
CA TYR A 191 -5.83 -8.94 26.59
C TYR A 191 -4.31 -8.84 26.81
#